data_AF-A0A455VTX9-F1
#
_entry.id   AF-A0A455VTX9-F1
#
_cell.length_a   1.000
_cell.length_b   1.000
_cell.length_c   1.000
_cell.angle_alpha   90.00
_cell.angle_beta   90.00
_cell.angle_gamma   90.00
#
_symmetry.space_group_name_H-M   'P 1'
#
loop_
_entity.id
_entity.type
_entity.pdbx_description
1 polymer ?
#
loop_
_entity_poly.entity_id
_entity_poly.type
_entity_poly.pdbx_seq_one_letter_code
_entity_poly.pdbx_strand_id
1 'polypeptide(L)'
;MRTDNNEHKALFTIPTAAHSSALANIKPLPEQRRITGHKQTDAYLWVLEVIRLNEPAHLDAAEAALEKIEISPKEAEERYARYLLANGGDPFQVAFGTIGMDNPARVIKNARENIKKAASVRATFGSYEAALEDVEAERVIKSSPKFIDDHLWGWTPAEKKAGSINGSRMNEIDEQRRAFVEGYRDVLPEPDTLSDVVREFVYWDWLYSVRHTATKEQGYEFGYSEHHESVYDRERYLEKLLATIKPVTRAEAIEVCRWFLESEKGQYMENHGAAVILNLVGECE
;
A
#
# COMPACT_ATOMS: atom_id res chain seq x y z
N MET A 1 29.72 20.40 5.26
CA MET A 1 28.73 19.37 5.62
C MET A 1 27.43 19.76 4.96
N ARG A 2 26.93 18.93 4.05
CA ARG A 2 25.65 19.14 3.37
C ARG A 2 24.50 19.08 4.37
N THR A 3 23.42 19.78 4.10
CA THR A 3 22.22 19.84 4.94
C THR A 3 20.98 19.43 4.15
N ASP A 4 19.90 19.07 4.82
CA ASP A 4 18.60 18.78 4.17
C ASP A 4 18.19 19.92 3.23
N ASN A 5 17.61 19.56 2.09
CA ASN A 5 16.96 20.52 1.21
C ASN A 5 15.60 20.93 1.80
N ASN A 6 15.46 22.20 2.17
CA ASN A 6 14.24 22.70 2.82
C ASN A 6 13.00 22.67 1.90
N GLU A 7 13.16 22.88 0.59
CA GLU A 7 12.05 22.80 -0.37
C GLU A 7 11.57 21.36 -0.53
N HIS A 8 12.52 20.43 -0.66
CA HIS A 8 12.25 18.98 -0.67
C HIS A 8 11.53 18.55 0.61
N LYS A 9 12.09 18.91 1.76
CA LYS A 9 11.52 18.61 3.07
C LYS A 9 10.10 19.14 3.20
N ALA A 10 9.83 20.37 2.78
CA ALA A 10 8.49 20.94 2.83
C ALA A 10 7.49 20.17 1.95
N LEU A 11 7.90 19.81 0.72
CA LEU A 11 7.05 19.10 -0.23
C LEU A 11 6.73 17.67 0.23
N PHE A 12 7.71 16.97 0.81
CA PHE A 12 7.61 15.56 1.22
C PHE A 12 7.42 15.38 2.73
N THR A 13 6.75 16.32 3.38
CA THR A 13 6.35 16.17 4.78
C THR A 13 4.98 15.52 4.87
N ILE A 14 4.88 14.43 5.63
CA ILE A 14 3.59 13.81 5.96
C ILE A 14 2.79 14.79 6.85
N PRO A 15 1.59 15.22 6.42
CA PRO A 15 0.78 16.14 7.20
C PRO A 15 0.32 15.52 8.52
N THR A 16 0.41 16.29 9.60
CA THR A 16 -0.17 15.92 10.90
C THR A 16 -1.68 15.84 10.79
N ALA A 17 -2.27 14.76 11.29
CA ALA A 17 -3.71 14.59 11.34
C ALA A 17 -4.38 15.76 12.09
N ALA A 18 -5.33 16.42 11.44
CA ALA A 18 -6.19 17.42 12.08
C ALA A 18 -7.46 16.73 12.60
N HIS A 19 -8.09 17.26 13.65
CA HIS A 19 -9.34 16.70 14.15
C HIS A 19 -10.42 16.82 13.06
N SER A 20 -10.80 15.70 12.43
CA SER A 20 -11.92 15.66 11.49
C SER A 20 -13.23 15.57 12.26
N SER A 21 -14.17 16.45 11.91
CA SER A 21 -15.56 16.43 12.37
C SER A 21 -16.51 15.70 11.42
N ALA A 22 -15.97 15.06 10.37
CA ALA A 22 -16.78 14.35 9.38
C ALA A 22 -17.54 13.19 10.04
N LEU A 23 -18.88 13.21 9.90
CA LEU A 23 -19.74 12.13 10.35
C LEU A 23 -19.44 10.88 9.52
N ALA A 24 -18.98 9.81 10.17
CA ALA A 24 -18.81 8.53 9.51
C ALA A 24 -20.19 7.90 9.23
N ASN A 25 -20.45 7.53 7.98
CA ASN A 25 -21.60 6.70 7.66
C ASN A 25 -21.33 5.28 8.18
N ILE A 26 -22.17 4.82 9.11
CA ILE A 26 -22.07 3.49 9.70
C ILE A 26 -22.40 2.45 8.64
N LYS A 27 -21.48 1.53 8.35
CA LYS A 27 -21.74 0.43 7.41
C LYS A 27 -22.87 -0.46 7.96
N PRO A 28 -23.87 -0.85 7.15
CA PRO A 28 -24.91 -1.74 7.62
C PRO A 28 -24.35 -3.13 7.93
N LEU A 29 -25.00 -3.86 8.84
CA LEU A 29 -24.64 -5.25 9.10
C LEU A 29 -24.92 -6.11 7.85
N PRO A 30 -24.05 -7.09 7.52
CA PRO A 30 -24.29 -8.05 6.47
C PRO A 30 -25.53 -8.88 6.77
N GLU A 31 -26.20 -9.36 5.73
CA GLU A 31 -27.36 -10.22 5.86
C GLU A 31 -26.96 -11.58 6.44
N GLN A 32 -27.75 -12.10 7.39
CA GLN A 32 -27.53 -13.42 7.95
C GLN A 32 -27.92 -14.50 6.94
N ARG A 33 -26.97 -15.36 6.58
CA ARG A 33 -27.15 -16.38 5.53
C ARG A 33 -26.99 -17.79 6.11
N ARG A 34 -27.78 -18.72 5.59
CA ARG A 34 -27.65 -20.16 5.86
C ARG A 34 -26.78 -20.79 4.78
N ILE A 35 -25.48 -20.91 5.05
CA ILE A 35 -24.46 -21.32 4.05
C ILE A 35 -24.27 -22.84 4.13
N THR A 36 -23.76 -23.32 5.26
CA THR A 36 -23.45 -24.74 5.49
C THR A 36 -24.67 -25.53 5.98
N GLY A 37 -25.71 -24.83 6.44
CA GLY A 37 -26.88 -25.42 7.08
C GLY A 37 -26.67 -25.77 8.56
N HIS A 38 -25.44 -25.64 9.07
CA HIS A 38 -25.10 -25.81 10.48
C HIS A 38 -25.12 -24.45 11.20
N LYS A 39 -26.08 -24.26 12.11
CA LYS A 39 -26.35 -22.96 12.76
C LYS A 39 -25.12 -22.30 13.38
N GLN A 40 -24.31 -23.06 14.13
CA GLN A 40 -23.12 -22.52 14.80
C GLN A 40 -22.02 -22.13 13.80
N THR A 41 -21.84 -22.89 12.71
CA THR A 41 -20.86 -22.55 11.66
C THR A 41 -21.31 -21.35 10.84
N ASP A 42 -22.60 -21.29 10.50
CA ASP A 42 -23.18 -20.15 9.76
C ASP A 42 -23.12 -18.87 10.61
N ALA A 43 -23.39 -18.95 11.91
CA ALA A 43 -23.21 -17.85 12.85
C ALA A 43 -21.74 -17.40 12.95
N TYR A 44 -20.81 -18.36 13.03
CA TYR A 44 -19.37 -18.07 13.06
C TYR A 44 -18.89 -17.33 11.81
N LEU A 45 -19.28 -17.80 10.62
CA LEU A 45 -18.97 -17.15 9.34
C LEU A 45 -19.52 -15.72 9.29
N TRP A 46 -20.76 -15.53 9.73
CA TRP A 46 -21.39 -14.21 9.77
C TRP A 46 -20.69 -13.27 10.75
N VAL A 47 -20.33 -13.72 11.96
CA VAL A 47 -19.59 -12.87 12.91
C VAL A 47 -18.22 -12.46 12.36
N LEU A 48 -17.50 -13.38 11.70
CA LEU A 48 -16.24 -13.02 11.03
C LEU A 48 -16.45 -12.02 9.89
N GLU A 49 -17.54 -12.13 9.14
CA GLU A 49 -17.91 -11.16 8.11
C GLU A 49 -18.17 -9.77 8.73
N VAL A 50 -18.90 -9.70 9.85
CA VAL A 50 -19.13 -8.45 10.60
C VAL A 50 -17.83 -7.82 11.07
N ILE A 51 -16.91 -8.60 11.64
CA ILE A 51 -15.59 -8.10 12.09
C ILE A 51 -14.80 -7.54 10.90
N ARG A 52 -14.85 -8.22 9.74
CA ARG A 52 -14.16 -7.82 8.50
C ARG A 52 -14.72 -6.56 7.84
N LEU A 53 -15.91 -6.09 8.23
CA LEU A 53 -16.42 -4.78 7.79
C LEU A 53 -15.52 -3.62 8.24
N ASN A 54 -14.68 -3.84 9.26
CA ASN A 54 -13.87 -2.81 9.92
C ASN A 54 -14.74 -1.63 10.39
N GLU A 55 -15.97 -1.91 10.82
CA GLU A 55 -16.93 -0.89 11.28
C GLU A 55 -16.85 -0.76 12.81
N PRO A 56 -16.38 0.39 13.34
CA PRO A 56 -16.26 0.60 14.79
C PRO A 56 -17.55 0.33 15.57
N ALA A 57 -18.71 0.69 14.99
CA ALA A 57 -20.00 0.54 15.66
C ALA A 57 -20.37 -0.93 15.95
N HIS A 58 -19.84 -1.88 15.17
CA HIS A 58 -20.22 -3.30 15.28
C HIS A 58 -19.15 -4.16 15.94
N LEU A 59 -17.91 -3.70 16.02
CA LEU A 59 -16.77 -4.54 16.38
C LEU A 59 -16.89 -5.16 17.78
N ASP A 60 -17.17 -4.36 18.80
CA ASP A 60 -17.23 -4.87 20.18
C ASP A 60 -18.42 -5.83 20.38
N ALA A 61 -19.54 -5.57 19.69
CA ALA A 61 -20.68 -6.48 19.69
C ALA A 61 -20.37 -7.80 18.97
N ALA A 62 -19.62 -7.75 17.87
CA ALA A 62 -19.20 -8.93 17.12
C ALA A 62 -18.19 -9.78 17.91
N GLU A 63 -17.25 -9.15 18.63
CA GLU A 63 -16.32 -9.84 19.53
C GLU A 63 -17.07 -10.55 20.66
N ALA A 64 -18.01 -9.87 21.33
CA ALA A 64 -18.84 -10.48 22.36
C ALA A 64 -19.77 -11.59 21.82
N ALA A 65 -20.19 -11.52 20.54
CA ALA A 65 -20.95 -12.59 19.89
C ALA A 65 -20.06 -13.80 19.61
N LEU A 66 -18.81 -13.59 19.22
CA LEU A 66 -17.84 -14.64 18.98
C LEU A 66 -17.58 -15.49 20.22
N GLU A 67 -17.50 -14.87 21.41
CA GLU A 67 -17.32 -15.57 22.69
C GLU A 67 -18.50 -16.48 23.06
N LYS A 68 -19.69 -16.23 22.52
CA LYS A 68 -20.91 -17.02 22.77
C LYS A 68 -21.08 -18.18 21.81
N ILE A 69 -20.27 -18.25 20.75
CA ILE A 69 -20.31 -19.33 19.78
C ILE A 69 -19.61 -20.55 20.38
N GLU A 70 -20.31 -21.69 20.39
CA GLU A 70 -19.83 -22.91 21.05
C GLU A 70 -18.87 -23.71 20.16
N ILE A 71 -19.02 -23.61 18.84
CA ILE A 71 -18.13 -24.31 17.90
C ILE A 71 -16.73 -23.69 17.96
N SER A 72 -15.70 -24.53 18.00
CA SER A 72 -14.33 -24.03 17.94
C SER A 72 -14.02 -23.41 16.57
N PRO A 73 -13.15 -22.38 16.49
CA PRO A 73 -12.72 -21.80 15.21
C PRO A 73 -12.23 -22.85 14.20
N LYS A 74 -11.46 -23.84 14.69
CA LYS A 74 -10.93 -24.92 13.85
C LYS A 74 -12.03 -25.83 13.30
N GLU A 75 -13.00 -26.20 14.13
CA GLU A 75 -14.12 -27.03 13.66
C GLU A 75 -15.01 -26.26 12.66
N ALA A 76 -15.22 -24.95 12.88
CA ALA A 76 -15.97 -24.11 11.96
C ALA A 76 -15.26 -24.01 10.59
N GLU A 77 -13.93 -23.82 10.59
CA GLU A 77 -13.09 -23.85 9.40
C GLU A 77 -13.23 -25.17 8.63
N GLU A 78 -13.03 -26.30 9.30
CA GLU A 78 -13.09 -27.63 8.66
C GLU A 78 -14.47 -27.97 8.10
N ARG A 79 -15.54 -27.53 8.78
CA ARG A 79 -16.92 -27.69 8.28
C ARG A 79 -17.14 -26.86 7.03
N TYR A 80 -16.70 -25.60 7.04
CA TYR A 80 -16.86 -24.72 5.89
C TYR A 80 -15.99 -25.18 4.70
N ALA A 81 -14.75 -25.61 4.96
CA ALA A 81 -13.88 -26.19 3.94
C ALA A 81 -14.53 -27.40 3.24
N ARG A 82 -15.09 -28.33 4.03
CA ARG A 82 -15.83 -29.49 3.50
C ARG A 82 -17.05 -29.07 2.69
N TYR A 83 -17.78 -28.04 3.13
CA TYR A 83 -18.89 -27.49 2.37
C TYR A 83 -18.42 -26.94 1.03
N LEU A 84 -17.35 -26.13 0.99
CA LEU A 84 -16.81 -25.57 -0.26
C LEU A 84 -16.39 -26.67 -1.24
N LEU A 85 -15.66 -27.70 -0.76
CA LEU A 85 -15.28 -28.87 -1.58
C LEU A 85 -16.50 -29.61 -2.13
N ALA A 86 -17.52 -29.85 -1.29
CA ALA A 86 -18.74 -30.56 -1.70
C ALA A 86 -19.56 -29.77 -2.73
N ASN A 87 -19.42 -28.45 -2.78
CA ASN A 87 -20.09 -27.56 -3.73
C ASN A 87 -19.21 -27.20 -4.93
N GLY A 88 -18.17 -27.99 -5.21
CA GLY A 88 -17.35 -27.88 -6.42
C GLY A 88 -16.20 -26.88 -6.34
N GLY A 89 -15.90 -26.35 -5.16
CA GLY A 89 -14.71 -25.52 -4.94
C GLY A 89 -13.44 -26.35 -5.09
N ASP A 90 -12.48 -25.87 -5.87
CA ASP A 90 -11.17 -26.50 -5.98
C ASP A 90 -10.32 -26.26 -4.69
N PRO A 91 -9.24 -27.03 -4.46
CA PRO A 91 -8.43 -26.90 -3.26
C PRO A 91 -7.87 -25.49 -2.99
N PHE A 92 -7.55 -24.71 -4.04
CA PHE A 92 -7.09 -23.33 -3.87
C PHE A 92 -8.25 -22.42 -3.45
N GLN A 93 -9.42 -22.53 -4.09
CA GLN A 93 -10.61 -21.77 -3.70
C GLN A 93 -11.01 -22.05 -2.24
N VAL A 94 -10.91 -23.30 -1.80
CA VAL A 94 -11.18 -23.69 -0.41
C VAL A 94 -10.16 -23.07 0.52
N ALA A 95 -8.86 -23.20 0.20
CA ALA A 95 -7.80 -22.60 1.01
C ALA A 95 -7.98 -21.10 1.16
N PHE A 96 -8.28 -20.37 0.07
CA PHE A 96 -8.55 -18.92 0.10
C PHE A 96 -9.85 -18.58 0.85
N GLY A 97 -10.90 -19.40 0.69
CA GLY A 97 -12.18 -19.21 1.35
C GLY A 97 -12.16 -19.40 2.86
N THR A 98 -11.20 -20.17 3.39
CA THR A 98 -11.07 -20.44 4.83
C THR A 98 -9.96 -19.67 5.54
N ILE A 99 -9.23 -18.79 4.83
CA ILE A 99 -8.09 -18.06 5.41
C ILE A 99 -8.50 -17.28 6.67
N GLY A 100 -7.77 -17.57 7.75
CA GLY A 100 -7.88 -16.86 9.02
C GLY A 100 -9.13 -17.19 9.84
N MET A 101 -9.92 -18.19 9.42
CA MET A 101 -11.04 -18.68 10.23
C MET A 101 -10.59 -19.41 11.49
N ASP A 102 -9.40 -20.00 11.51
CA ASP A 102 -8.87 -20.69 12.68
C ASP A 102 -8.30 -19.73 13.74
N ASN A 103 -8.06 -18.46 13.37
CA ASN A 103 -7.45 -17.45 14.22
C ASN A 103 -8.27 -16.14 14.24
N PRO A 104 -9.44 -16.13 14.91
CA PRO A 104 -10.28 -14.94 14.99
C PRO A 104 -9.62 -13.78 15.75
N ALA A 105 -8.71 -14.05 16.69
CA ALA A 105 -7.98 -13.01 17.41
C ALA A 105 -7.14 -12.15 16.44
N ARG A 106 -6.52 -12.77 15.43
CA ARG A 106 -5.83 -12.04 14.35
C ARG A 106 -6.81 -11.22 13.50
N VAL A 107 -8.00 -11.75 13.21
CA VAL A 107 -9.04 -11.02 12.45
C VAL A 107 -9.49 -9.76 13.22
N ILE A 108 -9.73 -9.88 14.53
CA ILE A 108 -10.09 -8.75 15.40
C ILE A 108 -8.95 -7.72 15.45
N LYS A 109 -7.69 -8.17 15.63
CA LYS A 109 -6.52 -7.28 15.64
C LYS A 109 -6.43 -6.48 14.33
N ASN A 110 -6.54 -7.16 13.20
CA ASN A 110 -6.50 -6.52 11.89
C ASN A 110 -7.66 -5.53 11.71
N ALA A 111 -8.86 -5.87 12.17
CA ALA A 111 -10.01 -4.97 12.12
C ALA A 111 -9.77 -3.69 12.93
N ARG A 112 -9.24 -3.81 14.16
CA ARG A 112 -8.87 -2.66 15.01
C ARG A 112 -7.80 -1.79 14.34
N GLU A 113 -6.81 -2.39 13.67
CA GLU A 113 -5.79 -1.65 12.91
C GLU A 113 -6.38 -0.92 11.70
N ASN A 114 -7.23 -1.59 10.92
CA ASN A 114 -7.90 -1.00 9.77
C ASN A 114 -8.82 0.17 10.16
N ILE A 115 -9.56 0.04 11.27
CA ILE A 115 -10.36 1.12 11.85
C ILE A 115 -9.50 2.34 12.15
N LYS A 116 -8.33 2.14 12.78
CA LYS A 116 -7.41 3.23 13.09
C LYS A 116 -6.86 3.88 11.83
N LYS A 117 -6.47 3.09 10.82
CA LYS A 117 -6.03 3.60 9.51
C LYS A 117 -7.12 4.44 8.85
N ALA A 118 -8.35 3.92 8.77
CA ALA A 118 -9.49 4.62 8.18
C ALA A 118 -9.80 5.95 8.90
N ALA A 119 -9.75 5.96 10.23
CA ALA A 119 -9.88 7.19 11.01
C ALA A 119 -8.75 8.18 10.72
N SER A 120 -7.50 7.69 10.60
CA SER A 120 -6.34 8.51 10.25
C SER A 120 -6.50 9.17 8.88
N VAL A 121 -7.00 8.45 7.87
CA VAL A 121 -7.27 9.03 6.54
C VAL A 121 -8.21 10.22 6.64
N ARG A 122 -9.36 10.06 7.32
CA ARG A 122 -10.33 11.14 7.50
C ARG A 122 -9.76 12.30 8.31
N ALA A 123 -8.91 12.03 9.30
CA ALA A 123 -8.25 13.05 10.09
C ALA A 123 -7.23 13.87 9.27
N THR A 124 -6.55 13.24 8.32
CA THR A 124 -5.61 13.94 7.45
C THR A 124 -6.28 14.68 6.30
N PHE A 125 -7.21 14.03 5.59
CA PHE A 125 -7.78 14.55 4.33
C PHE A 125 -9.21 15.08 4.46
N GLY A 126 -9.85 14.93 5.62
CA GLY A 126 -11.26 15.31 5.84
C GLY A 126 -12.25 14.26 5.32
N SER A 127 -12.04 13.71 4.13
CA SER A 127 -12.84 12.63 3.54
C SER A 127 -11.98 11.60 2.81
N TYR A 128 -12.60 10.48 2.39
CA TYR A 128 -11.91 9.47 1.58
C TYR A 128 -11.71 9.94 0.14
N GLU A 129 -12.65 10.70 -0.41
CA GLU A 129 -12.57 11.26 -1.76
C GLU A 129 -11.39 12.23 -1.87
N ALA A 130 -11.23 13.12 -0.88
CA ALA A 130 -10.13 14.08 -0.83
C ALA A 130 -8.75 13.40 -0.73
N ALA A 131 -8.67 12.19 -0.17
CA ALA A 131 -7.43 11.42 -0.15
C ALA A 131 -6.99 10.92 -1.53
N LEU A 132 -7.93 10.82 -2.48
CA LEU A 132 -7.67 10.35 -3.85
C LEU A 132 -7.33 11.49 -4.82
N GLU A 133 -7.52 12.74 -4.42
CA GLU A 133 -7.12 13.90 -5.21
C GLU A 133 -5.59 14.00 -5.28
N ASP A 134 -5.07 14.56 -6.37
CA ASP A 134 -3.63 14.80 -6.53
C ASP A 134 -3.11 15.67 -5.39
N VAL A 135 -2.04 15.21 -4.73
CA VAL A 135 -1.30 16.06 -3.78
C VAL A 135 -0.33 16.97 -4.52
N GLU A 136 0.21 17.96 -3.82
CA GLU A 136 1.10 18.95 -4.45
C GLU A 136 2.30 18.31 -5.15
N ALA A 137 2.93 17.29 -4.55
CA ALA A 137 4.04 16.58 -5.17
C ALA A 137 3.66 15.92 -6.51
N GLU A 138 2.44 15.39 -6.64
CA GLU A 138 1.96 14.81 -7.90
C GLU A 138 1.60 15.89 -8.92
N ARG A 139 1.02 17.02 -8.49
CA ARG A 139 0.75 18.16 -9.37
C ARG A 139 2.04 18.73 -9.95
N VAL A 140 3.10 18.82 -9.13
CA VAL A 140 4.42 19.25 -9.59
C VAL A 140 4.95 18.29 -10.64
N ILE A 141 4.89 16.97 -10.42
CA ILE A 141 5.25 15.96 -11.45
C ILE A 141 4.46 16.18 -12.74
N LYS A 142 3.13 16.35 -12.65
CA LYS A 142 2.24 16.57 -13.80
C LYS A 142 2.51 17.87 -14.55
N SER A 143 3.15 18.84 -13.92
CA SER A 143 3.56 20.10 -14.56
C SER A 143 4.81 19.95 -15.44
N SER A 144 5.53 18.83 -15.34
CA SER A 144 6.71 18.57 -16.15
C SER A 144 6.35 18.49 -17.64
N PRO A 145 7.12 19.13 -18.54
CA PRO A 145 6.99 18.92 -19.98
C PRO A 145 7.33 17.47 -20.40
N LYS A 146 7.93 16.68 -19.49
CA LYS A 146 8.24 15.27 -19.67
C LYS A 146 7.16 14.35 -19.09
N PHE A 147 6.08 14.87 -18.52
CA PHE A 147 5.00 14.05 -17.99
C PHE A 147 4.34 13.21 -19.10
N ILE A 148 4.15 11.92 -18.81
CA ILE A 148 3.55 10.96 -19.73
C ILE A 148 2.16 10.59 -19.22
N ASP A 149 1.14 11.00 -19.97
CA ASP A 149 -0.28 10.68 -19.72
C ASP A 149 -0.82 9.61 -20.69
N ASP A 150 -0.01 9.17 -21.66
CA ASP A 150 -0.39 8.12 -22.62
C ASP A 150 -0.01 6.73 -22.07
N HIS A 151 -1.02 5.94 -21.68
CA HIS A 151 -0.85 4.54 -21.29
C HIS A 151 -0.23 3.63 -22.37
N LEU A 152 -0.23 4.07 -23.64
CA LEU A 152 0.43 3.37 -24.76
C LEU A 152 1.71 4.09 -25.19
N TRP A 153 2.31 4.91 -24.32
CA TRP A 153 3.58 5.56 -24.61
C TRP A 153 4.67 4.53 -24.94
N GLY A 154 5.49 4.84 -25.95
CA GLY A 154 6.53 3.92 -26.44
C GLY A 154 6.03 2.78 -27.34
N TRP A 155 4.71 2.57 -27.46
CA TRP A 155 4.16 1.57 -28.39
C TRP A 155 4.19 2.09 -29.82
N THR A 156 4.63 1.22 -30.73
CA THR A 156 4.59 1.47 -32.17
C THR A 156 3.15 1.43 -32.70
N PRO A 157 2.86 2.03 -33.88
CA PRO A 157 1.52 1.93 -34.49
C PRO A 157 1.04 0.49 -34.72
N ALA A 158 1.97 -0.43 -35.02
CA ALA A 158 1.65 -1.85 -35.20
C ALA A 158 1.25 -2.51 -33.87
N GLU A 159 1.96 -2.22 -32.77
CA GLU A 159 1.65 -2.74 -31.43
C GLU A 159 0.32 -2.15 -30.92
N LYS A 160 0.09 -0.85 -31.11
CA LYS A 160 -1.21 -0.21 -30.78
C LYS A 160 -2.36 -0.88 -31.54
N LYS A 161 -2.16 -1.22 -32.82
CA LYS A 161 -3.15 -1.95 -33.63
C LYS A 161 -3.34 -3.40 -33.16
N ALA A 162 -2.27 -4.07 -32.75
CA ALA A 162 -2.33 -5.43 -32.22
C ALA A 162 -2.98 -5.49 -30.83
N GLY A 163 -2.97 -4.39 -30.08
CA GLY A 163 -3.48 -4.33 -28.71
C GLY A 163 -2.63 -5.09 -27.70
N SER A 164 -1.39 -5.43 -28.06
CA SER A 164 -0.48 -6.20 -27.20
C SER A 164 0.98 -5.92 -27.51
N ILE A 165 1.82 -5.97 -26.47
CA ILE A 165 3.27 -6.07 -26.55
C ILE A 165 3.73 -7.36 -25.85
N ASN A 166 4.94 -7.83 -26.15
CA ASN A 166 5.55 -8.95 -25.43
C ASN A 166 6.31 -8.46 -24.17
N GLY A 167 6.69 -9.39 -23.29
CA GLY A 167 7.32 -9.04 -22.01
C GLY A 167 8.67 -8.32 -22.13
N SER A 168 9.53 -8.70 -23.07
CA SER A 168 10.80 -8.00 -23.29
C SER A 168 10.59 -6.56 -23.77
N ARG A 169 9.57 -6.33 -24.61
CA ARG A 169 9.22 -5.00 -25.11
C ARG A 169 8.75 -4.07 -23.98
N MET A 170 8.04 -4.61 -23.00
CA MET A 170 7.63 -3.85 -21.82
C MET A 170 8.84 -3.30 -21.06
N ASN A 171 9.85 -4.14 -20.82
CA ASN A 171 11.08 -3.72 -20.13
C ASN A 171 11.83 -2.61 -20.91
N GLU A 172 11.92 -2.74 -22.24
CA GLU A 172 12.55 -1.70 -23.08
C GLU A 172 11.81 -0.37 -23.01
N ILE A 173 10.48 -0.38 -23.09
CA ILE A 173 9.64 0.83 -22.98
C ILE A 173 9.84 1.48 -21.62
N ASP A 174 9.86 0.67 -20.57
CA ASP A 174 10.10 1.11 -19.20
C ASP A 174 11.47 1.76 -19.00
N GLU A 175 12.53 1.20 -19.60
CA GLU A 175 13.86 1.80 -19.60
C GLU A 175 13.90 3.13 -20.34
N GLN A 176 13.27 3.19 -21.53
CA GLN A 176 13.17 4.41 -22.33
C GLN A 176 12.39 5.50 -21.59
N ARG A 177 11.28 5.13 -20.94
CA ARG A 177 10.44 6.02 -20.14
C ARG A 177 11.25 6.63 -19.00
N ARG A 178 11.91 5.78 -18.20
CA ARG A 178 12.79 6.22 -17.10
C ARG A 178 13.92 7.15 -17.56
N ALA A 179 14.53 6.83 -18.71
CA ALA A 179 15.57 7.66 -19.29
C ALA A 179 15.04 9.01 -19.81
N PHE A 180 13.80 9.06 -20.30
CA PHE A 180 13.17 10.29 -20.78
C PHE A 180 12.74 11.21 -19.63
N VAL A 181 12.00 10.68 -18.66
CA VAL A 181 11.47 11.46 -17.52
C VAL A 181 12.55 11.82 -16.51
N GLU A 182 13.63 11.03 -16.44
CA GLU A 182 14.78 11.23 -15.55
C GLU A 182 14.39 11.42 -14.07
N GLY A 183 13.33 10.76 -13.60
CA GLY A 183 12.82 10.94 -12.23
C GLY A 183 12.29 12.35 -11.95
N TYR A 184 11.80 13.06 -12.97
CA TYR A 184 11.14 14.38 -12.85
C TYR A 184 11.98 15.45 -12.16
N ARG A 185 13.30 15.35 -12.29
CA ARG A 185 14.28 16.29 -11.71
C ARG A 185 14.17 17.71 -12.24
N ASP A 186 13.49 17.89 -13.36
CA ASP A 186 13.20 19.18 -13.96
C ASP A 186 12.16 20.00 -13.19
N VAL A 187 11.33 19.34 -12.36
CA VAL A 187 10.25 19.98 -11.60
C VAL A 187 10.28 19.69 -10.11
N LEU A 188 10.74 18.51 -9.69
CA LEU A 188 10.83 18.16 -8.27
C LEU A 188 12.15 18.66 -7.66
N PRO A 189 12.15 19.12 -6.40
CA PRO A 189 13.37 19.48 -5.70
C PRO A 189 14.29 18.26 -5.56
N GLU A 190 15.59 18.48 -5.71
CA GLU A 190 16.61 17.43 -5.56
C GLU A 190 16.84 17.15 -4.07
N PRO A 191 16.85 15.87 -3.65
CA PRO A 191 17.23 15.52 -2.30
C PRO A 191 18.73 15.78 -2.12
N ASP A 192 19.09 16.54 -1.10
CA ASP A 192 20.49 16.80 -0.81
C ASP A 192 21.07 15.62 -0.03
N THR A 193 20.39 15.10 1.00
CA THR A 193 20.92 14.07 1.91
C THR A 193 20.29 12.68 1.70
N LEU A 194 20.88 11.62 2.29
CA LEU A 194 20.20 10.31 2.28
C LEU A 194 18.90 10.35 3.09
N SER A 195 18.85 11.19 4.13
CA SER A 195 17.64 11.45 4.90
C SER A 195 16.52 12.04 4.04
N ASP A 196 16.84 12.94 3.10
CA ASP A 196 15.87 13.47 2.14
C ASP A 196 15.37 12.37 1.18
N VAL A 197 16.28 11.52 0.68
CA VAL A 197 15.90 10.38 -0.18
C VAL A 197 14.93 9.45 0.56
N VAL A 198 15.23 9.08 1.80
CA VAL A 198 14.36 8.22 2.62
C VAL A 198 13.03 8.90 2.95
N ARG A 199 13.03 10.21 3.24
CA ARG A 199 11.81 11.00 3.49
C ARG A 199 10.84 10.90 2.32
N GLU A 200 11.35 11.03 1.10
CA GLU A 200 10.52 10.95 -0.11
C GLU A 200 9.91 9.55 -0.31
N PHE A 201 10.68 8.48 -0.12
CA PHE A 201 10.12 7.11 -0.15
C PHE A 201 9.02 6.92 0.89
N VAL A 202 9.29 7.31 2.14
CA VAL A 202 8.32 7.18 3.24
C VAL A 202 7.06 7.98 2.96
N TYR A 203 7.18 9.15 2.33
CA TYR A 203 6.03 9.96 1.92
C TYR A 203 5.19 9.25 0.86
N TRP A 204 5.79 8.69 -0.19
CA TRP A 204 5.06 7.97 -1.23
C TRP A 204 4.39 6.71 -0.69
N ASP A 205 5.13 5.87 0.04
CA ASP A 205 4.60 4.66 0.69
C ASP A 205 3.40 5.00 1.60
N TRP A 206 3.51 6.10 2.36
CA TRP A 206 2.43 6.61 3.21
C TRP A 206 1.20 7.04 2.41
N LEU A 207 1.38 7.85 1.35
CA LEU A 207 0.30 8.39 0.54
C LEU A 207 -0.53 7.26 -0.09
N TYR A 208 0.13 6.28 -0.71
CA TYR A 208 -0.54 5.18 -1.38
C TYR A 208 -1.17 4.20 -0.37
N SER A 209 -0.58 4.02 0.81
CA SER A 209 -1.22 3.27 1.91
C SER A 209 -2.51 3.94 2.41
N VAL A 210 -2.52 5.28 2.51
CA VAL A 210 -3.73 6.04 2.82
C VAL A 210 -4.78 5.89 1.72
N ARG A 211 -4.41 6.02 0.44
CA ARG A 211 -5.35 5.86 -0.69
C ARG A 211 -5.91 4.45 -0.80
N HIS A 212 -5.08 3.44 -0.56
CA HIS A 212 -5.51 2.05 -0.45
C HIS A 212 -6.57 1.88 0.65
N THR A 213 -6.36 2.52 1.79
CA THR A 213 -7.36 2.51 2.87
C THR A 213 -8.65 3.24 2.46
N ALA A 214 -8.55 4.43 1.86
CA ALA A 214 -9.69 5.24 1.43
C ALA A 214 -10.62 4.51 0.45
N THR A 215 -10.04 3.91 -0.59
CA THR A 215 -10.77 3.14 -1.62
C THR A 215 -11.45 1.90 -1.05
N LYS A 216 -10.81 1.16 -0.15
CA LYS A 216 -11.46 0.02 0.54
C LYS A 216 -12.66 0.45 1.36
N GLU A 217 -12.56 1.60 2.01
CA GLU A 217 -13.66 2.17 2.77
C GLU A 217 -14.82 2.66 1.89
N GLN A 218 -14.54 3.02 0.63
CA GLN A 218 -15.55 3.32 -0.39
C GLN A 218 -16.15 2.07 -1.07
N GLY A 219 -15.71 0.86 -0.68
CA GLY A 219 -16.26 -0.40 -1.17
C GLY A 219 -15.49 -1.06 -2.31
N TYR A 220 -14.33 -0.53 -2.70
CA TYR A 220 -13.45 -1.21 -3.65
C TYR A 220 -12.65 -2.30 -2.92
N GLU A 221 -13.02 -3.57 -3.13
CA GLU A 221 -12.46 -4.73 -2.41
C GLU A 221 -10.92 -4.80 -2.45
N PHE A 222 -10.34 -4.50 -3.61
CA PHE A 222 -8.89 -4.55 -3.85
C PHE A 222 -8.16 -3.26 -3.46
N GLY A 223 -8.90 -2.19 -3.14
CA GLY A 223 -8.34 -0.87 -2.83
C GLY A 223 -7.69 -0.17 -4.02
N TYR A 224 -6.94 0.89 -3.71
CA TYR A 224 -6.15 1.67 -4.66
C TYR A 224 -4.94 0.84 -5.04
N SER A 225 -4.59 0.91 -6.32
CA SER A 225 -3.45 0.19 -6.88
C SER A 225 -2.13 0.64 -6.24
N GLU A 226 -1.09 -0.08 -6.62
CA GLU A 226 0.31 0.30 -6.45
C GLU A 226 0.62 1.74 -6.90
N HIS A 227 1.86 2.19 -6.65
CA HIS A 227 2.30 3.54 -6.99
C HIS A 227 1.99 3.89 -8.46
N HIS A 228 1.61 5.14 -8.72
CA HIS A 228 1.44 5.59 -10.10
C HIS A 228 2.78 5.49 -10.84
N GLU A 229 2.76 5.21 -12.14
CA GLU A 229 3.97 4.98 -12.94
C GLU A 229 5.00 6.13 -12.83
N SER A 230 4.52 7.37 -12.72
CA SER A 230 5.36 8.54 -12.52
C SER A 230 6.09 8.55 -11.17
N VAL A 231 5.44 8.04 -10.12
CA VAL A 231 6.06 7.86 -8.80
C VAL A 231 7.08 6.73 -8.87
N TYR A 232 6.76 5.62 -9.53
CA TYR A 232 7.75 4.55 -9.74
C TYR A 232 9.00 5.02 -10.48
N ASP A 233 8.87 5.87 -11.50
CA ASP A 233 10.03 6.45 -12.19
C ASP A 233 10.89 7.32 -11.26
N ARG A 234 10.24 8.10 -10.39
CA ARG A 234 10.91 8.90 -9.37
C ARG A 234 11.63 8.01 -8.37
N GLU A 235 10.99 6.96 -7.88
CA GLU A 235 11.57 6.00 -6.95
C GLU A 235 12.79 5.30 -7.53
N ARG A 236 12.78 4.92 -8.81
CA ARG A 236 13.96 4.37 -9.50
C ARG A 236 15.12 5.36 -9.60
N TYR A 237 14.84 6.66 -9.65
CA TYR A 237 15.88 7.68 -9.54
C TYR A 237 16.42 7.77 -8.10
N LEU A 238 15.53 7.79 -7.09
CA LEU A 238 15.91 7.82 -5.68
C LEU A 238 16.74 6.60 -5.26
N GLU A 239 16.44 5.41 -5.79
CA GLU A 239 17.25 4.19 -5.60
C GLU A 239 18.71 4.38 -6.03
N LYS A 240 18.95 5.10 -7.13
CA LYS A 240 20.31 5.43 -7.58
C LYS A 240 20.98 6.37 -6.57
N LEU A 241 20.24 7.35 -6.07
CA LEU A 241 20.75 8.29 -5.07
C LEU A 241 21.12 7.62 -3.76
N LEU A 242 20.38 6.59 -3.31
CA LEU A 242 20.76 5.78 -2.14
C LEU A 242 22.16 5.16 -2.28
N ALA A 243 22.57 4.82 -3.50
CA ALA A 243 23.87 4.22 -3.79
C ALA A 243 24.99 5.26 -4.03
N THR A 244 24.65 6.48 -4.44
CA THR A 244 25.64 7.49 -4.88
C THR A 244 25.83 8.65 -3.91
N ILE A 245 24.79 9.05 -3.19
CA ILE A 245 24.88 10.10 -2.20
C ILE A 245 25.61 9.57 -0.96
N LYS A 246 26.78 10.13 -0.63
CA LYS A 246 27.47 9.76 0.60
C LYS A 246 26.66 10.18 1.84
N PRO A 247 26.66 9.38 2.91
CA PRO A 247 26.09 9.82 4.18
C PRO A 247 26.81 11.06 4.69
N VAL A 248 26.06 12.04 5.19
CA VAL A 248 26.58 13.26 5.81
C VAL A 248 27.18 12.93 7.18
N THR A 249 26.58 12.00 7.90
CA THR A 249 27.08 11.57 9.21
C THR A 249 26.95 10.07 9.38
N ARG A 250 27.69 9.52 10.35
CA ARG A 250 27.53 8.11 10.72
C ARG A 250 26.15 7.81 11.30
N ALA A 251 25.52 8.79 11.97
CA ALA A 251 24.18 8.64 12.50
C ALA A 251 23.16 8.47 11.36
N GLU A 252 23.20 9.34 10.36
CA GLU A 252 22.37 9.22 9.15
C GLU A 252 22.57 7.86 8.47
N ALA A 253 23.82 7.43 8.28
CA ALA A 253 24.11 6.14 7.66
C ALA A 253 23.44 4.96 8.41
N ILE A 254 23.45 5.01 9.75
CA ILE A 254 22.82 3.97 10.59
C ILE A 254 21.29 4.02 10.47
N GLU A 255 20.69 5.21 10.49
CA GLU A 255 19.24 5.37 10.37
C GLU A 255 18.74 4.89 9.01
N VAL A 256 19.39 5.30 7.92
CA VAL A 256 19.08 4.87 6.57
C VAL A 256 19.29 3.37 6.40
N CYS A 257 20.34 2.79 6.99
CA CYS A 257 20.57 1.35 6.97
C CYS A 257 19.46 0.56 7.65
N ARG A 258 18.99 1.00 8.82
CA ARG A 258 17.86 0.37 9.51
C ARG A 258 16.60 0.41 8.66
N TRP A 259 16.25 1.58 8.13
CA TRP A 259 15.12 1.72 7.23
C TRP A 259 15.25 0.83 5.98
N PHE A 260 16.42 0.77 5.37
CA PHE A 260 16.65 -0.03 4.16
C PHE A 260 16.46 -1.53 4.41
N LEU A 261 16.93 -2.03 5.56
CA LEU A 261 16.75 -3.43 5.96
C LEU A 261 15.28 -3.75 6.33
N GLU A 262 14.59 -2.83 7.00
CA GLU A 262 13.19 -3.02 7.41
C GLU A 262 12.21 -2.90 6.24
N SER A 263 12.51 -2.06 5.24
CA SER A 263 11.66 -1.84 4.07
C SER A 263 11.70 -2.97 3.04
N GLU A 264 12.65 -3.92 3.18
CA GLU A 264 12.91 -5.00 2.23
C GLU A 264 13.18 -4.54 0.77
N LYS A 265 13.37 -3.23 0.52
CA LYS A 265 13.58 -2.67 -0.82
C LYS A 265 14.77 -3.32 -1.54
N GLY A 266 15.80 -3.72 -0.79
CA GLY A 266 16.93 -4.45 -1.33
C GLY A 266 16.55 -5.69 -2.15
N GLN A 267 15.46 -6.40 -1.81
CA GLN A 267 15.02 -7.59 -2.55
C GLN A 267 14.64 -7.30 -4.02
N TYR A 268 14.24 -6.06 -4.31
CA TYR A 268 13.79 -5.61 -5.64
C TYR A 268 14.85 -4.78 -6.38
N MET A 269 16.02 -4.63 -5.79
CA MET A 269 17.18 -3.95 -6.38
C MET A 269 18.19 -4.95 -6.93
N GLU A 270 19.00 -4.49 -7.88
CA GLU A 270 20.12 -5.28 -8.42
C GLU A 270 21.06 -5.74 -7.29
N ASN A 271 21.47 -7.01 -7.33
CA ASN A 271 22.36 -7.63 -6.34
C ASN A 271 21.93 -7.39 -4.89
N HIS A 272 20.62 -7.46 -4.64
CA HIS A 272 20.02 -7.25 -3.32
C HIS A 272 20.37 -5.89 -2.68
N GLY A 273 20.61 -4.86 -3.49
CA GLY A 273 20.95 -3.52 -3.00
C GLY A 273 22.39 -3.40 -2.47
N ALA A 274 23.31 -4.27 -2.88
CA ALA A 274 24.69 -4.28 -2.41
C ALA A 274 25.38 -2.90 -2.53
N ALA A 275 25.11 -2.15 -3.61
CA ALA A 275 25.67 -0.81 -3.80
C ALA A 275 25.24 0.19 -2.71
N VAL A 276 23.97 0.13 -2.29
CA VAL A 276 23.45 0.95 -1.19
C VAL A 276 24.13 0.57 0.13
N ILE A 277 24.24 -0.74 0.41
CA ILE A 277 24.90 -1.22 1.64
C ILE A 277 26.37 -0.77 1.68
N LEU A 278 27.10 -0.90 0.56
CA LEU A 278 28.50 -0.48 0.45
C LEU A 278 28.66 1.03 0.66
N ASN A 279 27.74 1.84 0.12
CA ASN A 279 27.73 3.28 0.35
C ASN A 279 27.52 3.62 1.84
N LEU A 280 26.57 2.95 2.51
CA LEU A 280 26.24 3.18 3.92
C LEU A 280 27.36 2.76 4.90
N VAL A 281 28.17 1.75 4.55
CA VAL A 281 29.34 1.36 5.35
C VAL A 281 30.62 2.13 5.01
N GLY A 282 30.59 2.90 3.91
CA GLY A 282 31.71 3.70 3.45
C GLY A 282 31.97 4.97 4.28
N GLU A 283 32.87 5.80 3.76
CA GLU A 283 33.23 7.09 4.36
C GLU A 283 32.08 8.10 4.26
N CYS A 284 31.86 8.84 5.36
CA CYS A 284 30.95 9.98 5.39
C CYS A 284 31.63 11.24 4.84
N GLU A 285 30.83 12.22 4.39
CA GLU A 285 31.30 13.49 3.82
C GLU A 285 31.47 14.62 4.85
#